data_AF-A0A9J6DHG2-F1
#
_entry.id   AF-A0A9J6DHG2-F1
#
_cell.length_a   1.000
_cell.length_b   1.000
_cell.length_c   1.000
_cell.angle_alpha   90.00
_cell.angle_beta   90.00
_cell.angle_gamma   90.00
#
_symmetry.space_group_name_H-M   'P 1'
#
loop_
_entity.id
_entity.type
_entity.pdbx_description
1 polymer ?
#
loop_
_entity_poly.entity_id
_entity_poly.type
_entity_poly.pdbx_seq_one_letter_code
_entity_poly.pdbx_strand_id
1 'polypeptide(L)'
;MVRDALLKLPSQSVRISIQGLSSSTSKEWMQVKLQPLQGPVMDSHWLPVSAGSEYMLLVQVSHRDQRHSDGRAGSSVQALAPHYPKPKDESWFLVLGDRERKELVALKRTGSMRASCRHHVCCF
;
A
#
# COMPACT_ATOMS: atom_id res chain seq x y z
N MET A 1 -18.88 -13.73 -18.76
CA MET A 1 -19.25 -12.45 -18.10
C MET A 1 -18.58 -12.26 -16.74
N VAL A 2 -18.87 -13.06 -15.70
CA VAL A 2 -18.21 -12.90 -14.36
C VAL A 2 -16.72 -13.20 -14.42
N ARG A 3 -16.31 -14.29 -15.07
CA ARG A 3 -14.89 -14.67 -15.24
C ARG A 3 -14.08 -13.57 -15.93
N ASP A 4 -14.65 -12.93 -16.95
CA ASP A 4 -13.98 -11.86 -17.71
C ASP A 4 -13.80 -10.57 -16.90
N ALA A 5 -14.71 -10.32 -15.95
CA ALA A 5 -14.57 -9.22 -15.00
C ALA A 5 -13.51 -9.49 -13.94
N LEU A 6 -13.43 -10.73 -13.43
CA LEU A 6 -12.41 -11.13 -12.45
C LEU A 6 -10.99 -11.03 -13.01
N LEU A 7 -10.80 -11.33 -14.30
CA LEU A 7 -9.51 -11.17 -15.00
C LEU A 7 -9.09 -9.69 -15.21
N LYS A 8 -9.98 -8.73 -14.94
CA LYS A 8 -9.72 -7.29 -15.04
C LYS A 8 -9.57 -6.62 -13.67
N LEU A 9 -9.63 -7.39 -12.58
CA LEU A 9 -9.40 -6.87 -11.25
C LEU A 9 -7.91 -6.55 -11.07
N PRO A 10 -7.57 -5.43 -10.41
CA PRO A 10 -6.19 -5.06 -10.18
C PRO A 10 -5.50 -6.08 -9.26
N SER A 11 -4.38 -6.62 -9.74
CA SER A 11 -3.54 -7.55 -8.98
C SER A 11 -2.23 -6.85 -8.61
N GLN A 12 -2.08 -6.54 -7.31
CA GLN A 12 -0.96 -5.76 -6.80
C GLN A 12 -0.07 -6.57 -5.87
N SER A 13 1.23 -6.37 -5.99
CA SER A 13 2.19 -6.83 -4.99
C SER A 13 2.63 -5.64 -4.15
N VAL A 14 2.51 -5.76 -2.83
CA VAL A 14 2.87 -4.71 -1.88
C VAL A 14 4.06 -5.19 -1.05
N ARG A 15 5.03 -4.30 -0.85
CA ARG A 15 6.11 -4.44 0.14
C ARG A 15 6.12 -3.20 1.01
N ILE A 16 6.25 -3.40 2.31
CA ILE A 16 6.28 -2.31 3.29
C ILE A 16 7.58 -2.43 4.08
N SER A 17 8.27 -1.31 4.26
CA SER A 17 9.43 -1.20 5.14
C SER A 17 9.27 0.05 6.02
N ILE A 18 9.92 0.05 7.18
CA ILE A 18 9.89 1.15 8.14
C ILE A 18 11.31 1.59 8.50
N GLN A 19 11.50 2.89 8.70
CA GLN A 19 12.76 3.48 9.12
C GLN A 19 12.50 4.54 10.20
N GLY A 20 13.28 4.54 11.27
CA GLY A 20 13.24 5.60 12.28
C GLY A 20 13.90 6.88 11.76
N LEU A 21 13.32 8.04 12.08
CA LEU A 21 13.81 9.37 11.67
C LEU A 21 14.80 9.99 12.66
N SER A 22 15.12 9.29 13.76
CA SER A 22 16.07 9.74 14.77
C SER A 22 17.49 9.92 14.22
N SER A 23 18.19 10.95 14.70
CA SER A 23 19.58 11.27 14.34
C SER A 23 20.60 10.22 14.82
N SER A 24 20.25 9.40 15.81
CA SER A 24 21.16 8.44 16.46
C SER A 24 20.98 6.99 16.01
N THR A 25 19.89 6.66 15.31
CA THR A 25 19.55 5.28 14.94
C THR A 25 20.06 4.94 13.53
N SER A 26 20.56 3.72 13.35
CA SER A 26 20.96 3.17 12.04
C SER A 26 19.91 3.49 10.97
N LYS A 27 20.34 4.03 9.83
CA LYS A 27 19.47 4.38 8.68
C LYS A 27 19.02 3.14 7.88
N GLU A 28 18.73 2.05 8.58
CA GLU A 28 18.37 0.79 7.95
C GLU A 28 16.85 0.65 7.86
N TRP A 29 16.39 0.21 6.69
CA TRP A 29 14.98 -0.09 6.46
C TRP A 29 14.65 -1.47 7.01
N MET A 30 13.76 -1.54 7.99
CA MET A 30 13.23 -2.79 8.52
C MET A 30 12.03 -3.23 7.67
N GLN A 31 12.11 -4.40 7.04
CA GLN A 31 11.01 -4.91 6.23
C GLN A 31 9.88 -5.46 7.11
N VAL A 32 8.64 -5.03 6.82
CA VAL A 32 7.44 -5.52 7.49
C VAL A 32 7.10 -6.92 6.96
N LYS A 33 6.85 -7.87 7.86
CA LYS A 33 6.39 -9.21 7.51
C LYS A 33 4.91 -9.14 7.12
N LEU A 34 4.62 -9.10 5.81
CA LEU A 34 3.26 -9.11 5.29
C LEU A 34 2.79 -10.56 5.16
N GLN A 35 2.04 -11.04 6.16
CA GLN A 35 1.31 -12.30 6.09
C GLN A 35 -0.15 -12.04 6.45
N PRO A 36 -1.12 -12.80 5.88
CA PRO A 36 -2.50 -12.74 6.33
C PRO A 36 -2.56 -13.04 7.82
N LEU A 37 -2.82 -12.01 8.63
CA LEU A 37 -2.93 -12.17 10.07
C LEU A 37 -4.29 -12.80 10.37
N GLN A 38 -4.30 -14.09 10.68
CA GLN A 38 -5.47 -14.78 11.21
C GLN A 38 -5.26 -15.03 12.70
N GLY A 39 -6.18 -14.55 13.53
CA GLY A 39 -6.08 -14.68 14.98
C GLY A 39 -5.05 -13.73 15.62
N PRO A 40 -4.59 -14.05 16.84
CA PRO A 40 -3.59 -13.25 17.55
C PRO A 40 -2.26 -13.18 16.79
N VAL A 41 -1.66 -11.99 16.73
CA VAL A 41 -0.36 -11.77 16.09
C VAL A 41 0.74 -12.25 17.04
N MET A 42 1.61 -13.15 16.60
CA MET A 42 2.73 -13.63 17.42
C MET A 42 3.76 -12.53 17.65
N ASP A 43 4.45 -12.57 18.80
CA ASP A 43 5.41 -11.52 19.18
C ASP A 43 6.54 -11.33 18.17
N SER A 44 6.95 -12.41 17.50
CA SER A 44 7.97 -12.40 16.44
C SER A 44 7.59 -11.66 15.16
N HIS A 45 6.32 -11.26 15.03
CA HIS A 45 5.80 -10.46 13.91
C HIS A 45 5.75 -8.96 14.22
N TRP A 46 5.83 -8.58 15.50
CA TRP A 46 5.96 -7.18 15.88
C TRP A 46 7.35 -6.66 15.52
N LEU A 47 7.40 -5.44 15.01
CA LEU A 47 8.66 -4.75 14.77
C LEU A 47 9.01 -3.94 16.02
N PRO A 48 10.27 -3.99 16.48
CA PRO A 48 10.71 -3.16 17.59
C PRO A 48 10.71 -1.70 17.15
N VAL A 49 9.87 -0.89 17.80
CA VAL A 49 9.81 0.56 17.61
C VAL A 49 9.91 1.25 18.98
N SER A 50 10.58 2.40 19.00
CA SER A 50 10.80 3.23 20.18
C SER A 50 9.63 4.21 20.32
N ALA A 51 9.07 4.30 21.53
CA ALA A 51 8.06 5.29 21.84
C ALA A 51 8.64 6.73 21.70
N GLY A 52 7.81 7.67 21.22
CA GLY A 52 8.20 9.07 21.05
C GLY A 52 9.20 9.33 19.92
N SER A 53 9.46 8.33 19.06
CA SER A 53 10.28 8.48 17.86
C SER A 53 9.40 8.56 16.63
N GLU A 54 9.72 9.46 15.70
CA GLU A 54 9.05 9.53 14.41
C GLU A 54 9.56 8.43 13.47
N TYR A 55 8.65 7.90 12.66
CA TYR A 55 8.96 6.83 11.71
C TYR A 55 8.49 7.18 10.30
N MET A 56 9.22 6.68 9.31
CA MET A 56 8.82 6.71 7.91
C MET A 56 8.50 5.29 7.43
N LEU A 57 7.29 5.10 6.88
CA LEU A 57 6.93 3.90 6.15
C LEU A 57 7.18 4.11 4.65
N LEU A 58 7.92 3.18 4.05
CA LEU A 58 8.07 3.03 2.61
C LEU A 58 7.14 1.92 2.14
N VAL A 59 6.12 2.29 1.37
CA VAL A 59 5.21 1.36 0.71
C VAL A 59 5.59 1.27 -0.77
N GLN A 60 6.06 0.11 -1.18
CA GLN A 60 6.36 -0.20 -2.57
C GLN A 60 5.23 -1.04 -3.14
N VAL A 61 4.59 -0.56 -4.19
CA VAL A 61 3.51 -1.26 -4.88
C VAL A 61 3.92 -1.52 -6.30
N SER A 62 3.82 -2.76 -6.76
CA SER A 62 4.07 -3.13 -8.16
C SER A 62 2.89 -3.91 -8.70
N HIS A 63 2.47 -3.56 -9.91
CA HIS A 63 1.44 -4.32 -10.62
C HIS A 63 1.94 -5.71 -11.00
N ARG A 64 1.11 -6.74 -10.80
CA ARG A 64 1.45 -8.13 -11.19
C ARG A 64 1.12 -8.43 -12.65
N ASP A 65 0.11 -7.76 -13.22
CA ASP A 65 -0.22 -7.91 -14.63
C ASP A 65 0.58 -6.97 -15.53
N GLN A 66 1.21 -7.56 -16.55
CA GLN A 66 1.94 -6.87 -17.61
C GLN A 66 1.05 -5.98 -18.49
N ARG A 67 -0.27 -6.23 -18.53
CA ARG A 67 -1.23 -5.38 -19.25
C ARG A 67 -1.29 -3.94 -18.71
N HIS A 68 -0.87 -3.75 -17.47
CA HIS A 68 -0.78 -2.42 -16.84
C HIS A 68 0.62 -1.80 -16.97
N SER A 69 1.64 -2.54 -17.43
CA SER A 69 2.97 -1.98 -17.72
C SER A 69 3.09 -1.38 -19.12
N ASP A 70 2.30 -1.87 -20.08
CA ASP A 70 2.47 -1.53 -21.51
C ASP A 70 1.63 -0.32 -21.98
N GLY A 71 0.91 0.34 -21.08
CA GLY A 71 0.09 1.51 -21.42
C GLY A 71 0.95 2.76 -21.67
N ARG A 72 0.80 3.38 -22.85
CA ARG A 72 1.38 4.69 -23.22
C ARG A 72 1.37 5.66 -22.02
N ALA A 73 2.52 6.29 -21.78
CA ALA A 73 2.68 7.31 -20.74
C ALA A 73 1.57 8.38 -20.86
N GLY A 74 0.72 8.50 -19.84
CA GLY A 74 -0.33 9.53 -19.75
C GLY A 74 -1.78 9.06 -19.67
N SER A 75 -2.09 7.76 -19.84
CA SER A 75 -3.45 7.24 -19.64
C SER A 75 -3.64 6.72 -18.19
N SER A 76 -4.80 6.94 -17.57
CA SER A 76 -5.20 6.33 -16.29
C SER A 76 -5.76 4.91 -16.51
N VAL A 77 -5.72 4.03 -15.49
CA VAL A 77 -6.47 2.75 -15.58
C VAL A 77 -7.90 3.09 -15.25
N GLN A 78 -8.82 2.76 -16.14
CA GLN A 78 -10.23 2.94 -15.86
C GLN A 78 -10.74 1.75 -15.06
N ALA A 79 -11.36 2.03 -13.93
CA ALA A 79 -12.07 1.05 -13.13
C ALA A 79 -13.23 0.46 -13.94
N LEU A 80 -13.45 -0.85 -13.79
CA LEU A 80 -14.61 -1.51 -14.36
C LEU A 80 -15.86 -1.12 -13.57
N ALA A 81 -16.59 -0.12 -14.05
CA ALA A 81 -17.79 0.41 -13.40
C ALA A 81 -18.99 0.46 -14.38
N PRO A 82 -19.59 -0.69 -14.74
CA PRO A 82 -20.60 -0.78 -15.80
C PRO A 82 -21.90 0.00 -15.51
N HIS A 83 -22.19 0.25 -14.23
CA HIS A 83 -23.37 1.02 -13.79
C HIS A 83 -23.06 2.47 -13.47
N TYR A 84 -21.81 2.91 -13.65
CA TYR A 84 -21.42 4.30 -13.41
C TYR A 84 -21.38 5.05 -14.75
N PRO A 85 -22.09 6.18 -14.89
CA PRO A 85 -22.34 6.81 -16.19
C PRO A 85 -21.09 7.47 -16.80
N LYS A 86 -20.03 7.67 -16.01
CA LYS A 86 -18.78 8.31 -16.45
C LYS A 86 -17.62 7.35 -16.26
N PRO A 87 -16.58 7.38 -17.10
CA PRO A 87 -15.36 6.64 -16.82
C PRO A 87 -14.79 7.05 -15.46
N LYS A 88 -14.29 6.08 -14.70
CA LYS A 88 -13.69 6.32 -13.39
C LYS A 88 -12.26 5.84 -13.40
N ASP A 89 -11.34 6.67 -12.94
CA ASP A 89 -9.96 6.26 -12.75
C ASP A 89 -9.80 5.42 -11.49
N GLU A 90 -8.99 4.38 -11.59
CA GLU A 90 -8.52 3.59 -10.47
C GLU A 90 -7.69 4.46 -9.52
N SER A 91 -8.02 4.40 -8.23
CA SER A 91 -7.29 5.13 -7.18
C SER A 91 -7.27 4.30 -5.91
N TRP A 92 -6.20 4.44 -5.13
CA TRP A 92 -5.93 3.66 -3.94
C TRP A 92 -5.82 4.55 -2.71
N PHE A 93 -6.09 3.97 -1.55
CA PHE A 93 -5.81 4.57 -0.26
C PHE A 93 -4.82 3.69 0.48
N LEU A 94 -3.74 4.31 0.96
CA LEU A 94 -2.85 3.71 1.94
C LEU A 94 -3.34 4.17 3.31
N VAL A 95 -3.75 3.21 4.13
CA VAL A 95 -4.34 3.45 5.45
C VAL A 95 -3.47 2.77 6.50
N LEU A 96 -3.02 3.55 7.48
CA LEU A 96 -2.36 3.06 8.69
C LEU A 96 -3.25 3.41 9.88
N GLY A 97 -3.54 2.43 10.74
CA GLY A 97 -4.39 2.62 11.89
C GLY A 97 -4.21 1.52 12.94
N ASP A 98 -4.73 1.80 14.14
CA ASP A 98 -4.84 0.84 15.22
C ASP A 98 -6.27 0.25 15.22
N ARG A 99 -6.35 -1.06 14.98
CA ARG A 99 -7.63 -1.78 14.93
C ARG A 99 -8.32 -1.83 16.30
N GLU A 100 -7.57 -2.03 17.37
CA GLU A 100 -8.11 -2.23 18.71
C GLU A 100 -8.62 -0.90 19.28
N ARG A 101 -7.87 0.18 19.04
CA ARG A 101 -8.26 1.55 19.43
C ARG A 101 -9.26 2.20 18.47
N LYS A 102 -9.48 1.60 17.30
CA LYS A 102 -10.28 2.17 16.19
C LYS A 102 -9.75 3.54 15.76
N GLU A 103 -8.43 3.69 15.73
CA GLU A 103 -7.75 4.96 15.46
C GLU A 103 -7.11 4.97 14.07
N LEU A 104 -7.23 6.08 13.35
CA LEU A 104 -6.54 6.32 12.08
C LEU A 104 -5.26 7.10 12.35
N VAL A 105 -4.11 6.49 12.08
CA VAL A 105 -2.79 7.10 12.29
C VAL A 105 -2.36 7.89 11.06
N ALA A 106 -2.52 7.33 9.86
CA ALA A 106 -2.18 8.03 8.62
C ALA A 106 -3.04 7.58 7.44
N LEU A 107 -3.36 8.52 6.54
CA LEU A 107 -4.10 8.28 5.30
C LEU A 107 -3.43 8.98 4.13
N LYS A 108 -3.14 8.22 3.06
CA LYS A 108 -2.61 8.77 1.81
C LYS A 108 -3.42 8.27 0.63
N ARG A 109 -4.00 9.20 -0.13
CA ARG A 109 -4.63 8.88 -1.42
C ARG A 109 -3.56 8.81 -2.51
N THR A 110 -3.56 7.75 -3.30
CA THR A 110 -2.67 7.55 -4.43
C THR A 110 -3.48 7.31 -5.71
N GLY A 111 -2.95 7.76 -6.84
CA GLY A 111 -3.55 7.51 -8.14
C GLY A 111 -3.35 6.07 -8.61
N SER A 112 -3.49 5.87 -9.91
CA SER A 112 -3.26 4.59 -10.60
C SER A 112 -1.85 4.05 -10.33
N MET A 113 -1.75 2.79 -9.91
CA MET A 113 -0.50 2.09 -9.58
C MET A 113 -0.08 1.16 -10.74
N ARG A 114 0.28 1.75 -11.89
CA ARG A 114 0.60 1.06 -13.16
C ARG A 114 1.95 0.33 -13.17
N ALA A 115 2.94 0.92 -12.51
CA ALA A 115 4.31 0.43 -12.46
C ALA A 115 4.74 0.22 -11.00
N SER A 116 6.02 -0.08 -10.78
CA SER A 116 6.59 -0.06 -9.43
C SER A 116 6.57 1.38 -8.89
N CYS A 117 5.65 1.65 -7.98
CA CYS A 117 5.51 2.94 -7.30
C CYS A 117 6.07 2.84 -5.88
N ARG A 118 6.70 3.91 -5.42
CA ARG A 118 7.16 4.07 -4.03
C ARG A 118 6.41 5.22 -3.38
N HIS A 119 5.81 4.94 -2.24
CA HIS A 119 5.08 5.92 -1.46
C HIS A 119 5.67 6.00 -0.06
N HIS A 120 6.07 7.20 0.34
CA HIS A 120 6.46 7.47 1.72
C HIS A 120 5.24 7.95 2.51
N VAL A 121 5.09 7.43 3.73
CA VAL A 121 4.09 7.84 4.71
C VAL A 121 4.82 8.11 6.01
N CYS A 122 4.79 9.35 6.50
CA CYS A 122 5.38 9.69 7.79
C CYS A 122 4.37 9.40 8.91
N CYS A 123 4.88 8.92 10.04
CA CYS A 123 4.11 8.61 11.25
C CYS A 123 4.76 9.34 12.43
N PHE A 124 3.91 10.03 13.19
CA PHE A 124 4.26 10.84 14.35
C PHE A 124 4.38 9.99 15.61
#